data_AF-A0A916A0J5-F1
#
_entry.id   AF-A0A916A0J5-F1
#
_cell.length_a   1.000
_cell.length_b   1.000
_cell.length_c   1.000
_cell.angle_alpha   90.00
_cell.angle_beta   90.00
_cell.angle_gamma   90.00
#
_symmetry.space_group_name_H-M   'P 1'
#
loop_
_entity.id
_entity.type
_entity.pdbx_description
1 polymer ?
#
loop_
_entity_poly.entity_id
_entity_poly.type
_entity_poly.pdbx_seq_one_letter_code
_entity_poly.pdbx_strand_id
1 'polypeptide(L)'
;MALSVKKPLAYAILIIVYLLCLSMTTVCLAFAVKKRNAFIENEINFKSEMIEILYLLTIIVTIVSVGVSMCCSLTSNEPNILGDGGTALVQLIIAIIWMILPAAYTVLTINELENYDFSCTKSSHVCTIRRNNFIFMWINSGIMLLSTFTLCFCYYGMEIQEEEIIGIPLSANTELSTPPVLKRLADPKFLIF
;
A
#
# COMPACT_ATOMS: atom_id res chain seq x y z
N MET A 1 -27.42 19.89 0.73
CA MET A 1 -26.34 20.65 1.41
C MET A 1 -25.36 19.74 2.16
N ALA A 2 -25.81 18.69 2.87
CA ALA A 2 -24.89 17.76 3.57
C ALA A 2 -24.02 16.90 2.64
N LEU A 3 -24.47 16.55 1.42
CA LEU A 3 -23.69 15.73 0.48
C LEU A 3 -22.57 16.51 -0.22
N SER A 4 -22.72 17.83 -0.44
CA SER A 4 -21.72 18.64 -1.14
C SER A 4 -20.47 18.92 -0.30
N VAL A 5 -20.55 18.77 1.03
CA VAL A 5 -19.41 18.91 1.95
C VAL A 5 -18.63 17.59 2.11
N LYS A 6 -19.29 16.43 1.88
CA LYS A 6 -18.69 15.10 2.05
C LYS A 6 -17.64 14.77 0.98
N LYS A 7 -17.91 15.12 -0.29
CA LYS A 7 -16.97 14.89 -1.41
C LYS A 7 -15.63 15.61 -1.24
N PRO A 8 -15.55 16.94 -1.01
CA PRO A 8 -14.27 17.63 -0.84
C PRO A 8 -13.51 17.16 0.42
N LEU A 9 -14.23 16.78 1.48
CA LEU A 9 -13.61 16.19 2.67
C LEU A 9 -12.96 14.83 2.37
N ALA A 10 -13.64 13.96 1.61
CA ALA A 10 -13.09 12.67 1.19
C ALA A 10 -11.84 12.83 0.30
N TYR A 11 -11.85 13.79 -0.63
CA TYR A 11 -10.66 14.14 -1.43
C TYR A 11 -9.50 14.63 -0.55
N ALA A 12 -9.77 15.49 0.43
CA ALA A 12 -8.74 15.97 1.36
C ALA A 12 -8.13 14.82 2.16
N ILE A 13 -8.96 13.91 2.69
CA ILE A 13 -8.50 12.70 3.41
C ILE A 13 -7.64 11.83 2.49
N LEU A 14 -8.06 11.61 1.25
CA LEU A 14 -7.36 10.77 0.27
C LEU A 14 -5.98 11.35 -0.11
N ILE A 15 -5.89 12.67 -0.30
CA ILE A 15 -4.61 13.36 -0.53
C ILE A 15 -3.69 13.20 0.69
N ILE A 16 -4.20 13.41 1.90
CA ILE A 16 -3.41 13.24 3.14
C ILE A 16 -2.88 11.80 3.24
N VAL A 17 -3.71 10.81 2.94
CA VAL A 17 -3.32 9.40 2.96
C VAL A 17 -2.21 9.11 1.95
N TYR A 18 -2.32 9.60 0.71
CA TYR A 18 -1.25 9.42 -0.29
C TYR A 18 0.05 10.11 0.10
N LEU A 19 -0.02 11.34 0.63
CA LEU A 19 1.16 12.05 1.12
C LEU A 19 1.82 11.31 2.29
N LEU A 20 1.03 10.75 3.21
CA LEU A 20 1.53 9.94 4.31
C LEU A 20 2.27 8.70 3.79
N CYS A 21 1.65 7.94 2.86
CA CYS A 21 2.27 6.77 2.23
C CYS A 21 3.58 7.11 1.50
N LEU A 22 3.61 8.20 0.72
CA LEU A 22 4.80 8.66 0.00
C LEU A 22 5.92 9.08 0.96
N SER A 23 5.58 9.85 1.99
CA SER A 23 6.58 10.33 2.97
C SER A 23 7.26 9.16 3.68
N MET A 24 6.50 8.16 4.10
CA MET A 24 7.02 7.01 4.83
C MET A 24 7.78 6.04 3.94
N THR A 25 7.32 5.83 2.71
CA THR A 25 8.09 5.06 1.71
C THR A 25 9.42 5.75 1.39
N THR A 26 9.46 7.08 1.39
CA THR A 26 10.71 7.85 1.21
C THR A 26 11.65 7.72 2.41
N VAL A 27 11.11 7.69 3.64
CA VAL A 27 11.89 7.39 4.85
C VAL A 27 12.49 5.98 4.76
N CYS A 28 11.71 4.98 4.35
CA CYS A 28 12.20 3.62 4.10
C CYS A 28 13.35 3.60 3.09
N LEU A 29 13.24 4.34 1.97
CA LEU A 29 14.32 4.47 0.99
C LEU A 29 15.59 5.07 1.61
N ALA A 30 15.46 6.16 2.39
CA ALA A 30 16.59 6.80 3.04
C ALA A 30 17.32 5.84 4.00
N PHE A 31 16.58 5.03 4.76
CA PHE A 31 17.17 4.03 5.65
C PHE A 31 17.75 2.83 4.90
N ALA A 32 17.15 2.41 3.79
CA ALA A 32 17.69 1.36 2.92
C ALA A 32 19.06 1.79 2.34
N VAL A 33 19.15 3.01 1.83
CA VAL A 33 20.40 3.59 1.32
C VAL A 33 21.43 3.76 2.44
N LYS A 34 21.04 4.27 3.61
CA LYS A 34 21.93 4.37 4.78
C LYS A 34 22.45 3.01 5.23
N LYS A 35 21.61 1.96 5.26
CA LYS A 35 22.03 0.59 5.56
C LYS A 35 23.08 0.15 4.55
N ARG A 36 22.80 0.32 3.25
CA ARG A 36 23.69 -0.13 2.19
C ARG A 36 25.06 0.55 2.27
N ASN A 37 25.10 1.87 2.45
CA ASN A 37 26.34 2.62 2.60
C ASN A 37 27.13 2.16 3.84
N ALA A 38 26.45 2.01 4.97
CA ALA A 38 27.10 1.56 6.20
C ALA A 38 27.69 0.14 6.07
N PHE A 39 27.05 -0.76 5.32
CA PHE A 39 27.57 -2.10 5.07
C PHE A 39 28.79 -2.08 4.13
N ILE A 40 28.77 -1.23 3.10
CA ILE A 40 29.91 -1.03 2.20
C ILE A 40 31.12 -0.45 2.96
N GLU A 41 30.90 0.60 3.77
CA GLU A 41 31.95 1.25 4.56
C GLU A 41 32.62 0.33 5.58
N ASN A 42 31.88 -0.67 6.08
CA ASN A 42 32.37 -1.61 7.10
C ASN A 42 32.73 -2.99 6.51
N GLU A 43 32.81 -3.11 5.17
CA GLU A 43 33.13 -4.36 4.45
C GLU A 43 32.26 -5.56 4.87
N ILE A 44 30.98 -5.30 5.20
CA ILE A 44 30.03 -6.33 5.62
C ILE A 44 29.33 -6.89 4.37
N ASN A 45 29.51 -8.19 4.13
CA ASN A 45 28.84 -8.87 3.02
C ASN A 45 27.33 -9.00 3.27
N PHE A 46 26.55 -8.70 2.24
CA PHE A 46 25.11 -8.96 2.24
C PHE A 46 24.87 -10.45 2.06
N LYS A 47 24.41 -11.13 3.11
CA LYS A 47 24.12 -12.57 3.02
C LYS A 47 22.92 -12.87 2.11
N SER A 48 21.99 -11.93 2.01
CA SER A 48 20.75 -12.07 1.25
C SER A 48 20.55 -10.93 0.25
N GLU A 49 21.44 -10.75 -0.73
CA GLU A 49 21.35 -9.67 -1.73
C GLU A 49 19.98 -9.61 -2.44
N MET A 50 19.35 -10.76 -2.70
CA MET A 50 18.05 -10.82 -3.36
C MET A 50 16.92 -10.14 -2.55
N ILE A 51 16.92 -10.24 -1.21
CA ILE A 51 15.85 -9.63 -0.40
C ILE A 51 15.99 -8.11 -0.36
N GLU A 52 17.22 -7.60 -0.38
CA GLU A 52 17.51 -6.17 -0.46
C GLU A 52 17.07 -5.59 -1.81
N ILE A 53 17.34 -6.30 -2.91
CA ILE A 53 16.88 -5.90 -4.25
C ILE A 53 15.35 -5.88 -4.29
N LEU A 54 14.69 -6.92 -3.77
CA LEU A 54 13.23 -7.00 -3.72
C LEU A 54 12.63 -5.86 -2.89
N TYR A 55 13.28 -5.48 -1.78
CA TYR A 55 12.87 -4.36 -0.96
C TYR A 55 12.97 -3.02 -1.69
N LEU A 56 14.09 -2.74 -2.34
CA LEU A 56 14.26 -1.53 -3.15
C LEU A 56 13.25 -1.47 -4.31
N LEU A 57 13.00 -2.60 -4.97
CA LEU A 57 12.00 -2.69 -6.03
C LEU A 57 10.59 -2.42 -5.50
N THR A 58 10.25 -2.95 -4.31
CA THR A 58 8.97 -2.69 -3.65
C THR A 58 8.78 -1.20 -3.33
N ILE A 59 9.83 -0.51 -2.86
CA ILE A 59 9.80 0.94 -2.64
C ILE A 59 9.49 1.68 -3.95
N ILE A 60 10.20 1.36 -5.03
CA ILE A 60 10.01 2.01 -6.33
C ILE A 60 8.58 1.81 -6.84
N VAL A 61 8.09 0.56 -6.82
CA VAL A 61 6.72 0.21 -7.24
C VAL A 61 5.69 0.98 -6.41
N THR A 62 5.92 1.13 -5.11
CA THR A 62 5.03 1.87 -4.21
C THR A 62 5.00 3.35 -4.54
N ILE A 63 6.16 4.00 -4.75
CA ILE A 63 6.23 5.42 -5.10
C ILE A 63 5.52 5.69 -6.44
N VAL A 64 5.79 4.86 -7.46
CA VAL A 64 5.17 5.01 -8.78
C VAL A 64 3.66 4.79 -8.69
N SER A 65 3.21 3.74 -7.98
CA SER A 65 1.79 3.43 -7.85
C SER A 65 1.01 4.54 -7.14
N VAL A 66 1.53 5.05 -6.01
CA VAL A 66 0.87 6.13 -5.27
C VAL A 66 0.91 7.43 -6.08
N GLY A 67 2.02 7.72 -6.77
CA GLY A 67 2.15 8.90 -7.63
C GLY A 67 1.15 8.89 -8.79
N VAL A 68 1.03 7.77 -9.51
CA VAL A 68 0.04 7.59 -10.58
C VAL A 68 -1.37 7.72 -10.02
N SER A 69 -1.66 7.08 -8.89
CA SER A 69 -2.99 7.12 -8.25
C SER A 69 -3.38 8.55 -7.84
N MET A 70 -2.44 9.32 -7.29
CA MET A 70 -2.64 10.72 -6.93
C MET A 70 -2.88 11.60 -8.17
N CYS A 71 -2.04 11.46 -9.21
CA CYS A 71 -2.21 12.21 -10.47
C CYS A 71 -3.57 11.94 -11.11
N CYS A 72 -3.98 10.68 -11.22
CA CYS A 72 -5.29 10.31 -11.76
C CYS A 72 -6.43 10.86 -10.90
N SER A 73 -6.28 10.88 -9.57
CA SER A 73 -7.29 11.45 -8.66
C SER A 73 -7.44 12.97 -8.79
N LEU A 74 -6.40 13.68 -9.25
CA LEU A 74 -6.39 15.15 -9.40
C LEU A 74 -6.85 15.62 -10.79
N THR A 75 -6.65 14.81 -11.83
CA THR A 75 -6.99 15.18 -13.22
C THR A 75 -8.41 14.78 -13.64
N SER A 76 -9.06 13.90 -12.88
CA SER A 76 -10.45 13.54 -13.13
C SER A 76 -11.41 14.56 -12.55
N ASN A 77 -12.15 15.26 -13.42
CA ASN A 77 -13.25 16.14 -13.04
C ASN A 77 -14.47 15.38 -12.50
N GLU A 78 -14.47 14.05 -12.59
CA GLU A 78 -15.46 13.18 -11.97
C GLU A 78 -14.77 12.28 -10.94
N PRO A 79 -15.41 11.99 -9.79
CA PRO A 79 -14.92 10.97 -8.87
C PRO A 79 -14.89 9.56 -9.48
N ASN A 80 -15.27 9.40 -10.76
CA ASN A 80 -15.30 8.14 -11.49
C ASN A 80 -13.92 7.52 -11.80
N ILE A 81 -12.79 8.18 -11.48
CA ILE A 81 -11.50 7.45 -11.39
C ILE A 81 -11.39 6.59 -10.12
N LEU A 82 -12.23 6.86 -9.11
CA LEU A 82 -12.49 5.86 -8.07
C LEU A 82 -13.40 4.72 -8.58
N GLY A 83 -14.12 4.90 -9.70
CA GLY A 83 -15.32 4.16 -10.11
C GLY A 83 -15.17 2.72 -10.61
N ASP A 84 -14.17 1.96 -10.15
CA ASP A 84 -14.15 0.49 -10.34
C ASP A 84 -13.44 -0.23 -9.17
N GLY A 85 -13.08 0.46 -8.08
CA GLY A 85 -12.31 -0.12 -6.97
C GLY A 85 -10.85 -0.50 -7.30
N GLY A 86 -10.38 -0.23 -8.52
CA GLY A 86 -9.04 -0.62 -9.00
C GLY A 86 -7.90 -0.03 -8.17
N THR A 87 -7.97 1.25 -7.79
CA THR A 87 -6.93 1.89 -6.95
C THR A 87 -6.89 1.30 -5.55
N ALA A 88 -8.05 1.00 -4.95
CA ALA A 88 -8.11 0.33 -3.65
C ALA A 88 -7.54 -1.09 -3.73
N LEU A 89 -7.80 -1.81 -4.83
CA LEU A 89 -7.26 -3.15 -5.08
C LEU A 89 -5.73 -3.13 -5.30
N VAL A 90 -5.20 -2.18 -6.06
CA VAL A 90 -3.75 -1.99 -6.23
C VAL A 90 -3.09 -1.67 -4.88
N GLN A 91 -3.69 -0.76 -4.10
CA GLN A 91 -3.17 -0.41 -2.78
C GLN A 91 -3.23 -1.62 -1.82
N LEU A 92 -4.27 -2.44 -1.88
CA LEU A 92 -4.39 -3.67 -1.10
C LEU A 92 -3.29 -4.68 -1.45
N ILE A 93 -3.03 -4.90 -2.75
CA ILE A 93 -1.94 -5.78 -3.21
C ILE A 93 -0.60 -5.26 -2.68
N ILE A 94 -0.34 -3.96 -2.80
CA ILE A 94 0.87 -3.32 -2.28
C ILE A 94 0.97 -3.50 -0.76
N ALA A 95 -0.12 -3.32 -0.02
CA ALA A 95 -0.14 -3.51 1.43
C ALA A 95 0.18 -4.97 1.83
N ILE A 96 -0.33 -5.96 1.09
CA ILE A 96 0.00 -7.38 1.30
C ILE A 96 1.50 -7.63 1.05
N ILE A 97 2.05 -7.11 -0.05
CA ILE A 97 3.49 -7.21 -0.35
C ILE A 97 4.30 -6.57 0.79
N TRP A 98 3.89 -5.39 1.27
CA TRP A 98 4.52 -4.72 2.41
C TRP A 98 4.37 -5.47 3.73
N MET A 99 3.47 -6.43 3.88
CA MET A 99 3.40 -7.29 5.07
C MET A 99 4.31 -8.52 4.94
N ILE A 100 4.33 -9.13 3.76
CA ILE A 100 5.15 -10.32 3.49
C ILE A 100 6.63 -9.95 3.50
N LEU A 101 6.99 -8.82 2.89
CA LEU A 101 8.37 -8.44 2.68
C LEU A 101 9.14 -8.22 4.00
N PRO A 102 8.69 -7.43 4.99
CA PRO A 102 9.36 -7.30 6.28
C PRO A 102 9.42 -8.62 7.06
N ALA A 103 8.40 -9.47 6.95
CA ALA A 103 8.42 -10.80 7.57
C ALA A 103 9.52 -11.68 6.96
N ALA A 104 9.58 -11.78 5.63
CA ALA A 104 10.64 -12.50 4.92
C ALA A 104 12.03 -11.90 5.21
N TYR A 105 12.12 -10.56 5.22
CA TYR A 105 13.34 -9.83 5.56
C TYR A 105 13.81 -10.15 6.98
N THR A 106 12.90 -10.27 7.95
CA THR A 106 13.24 -10.67 9.33
C THR A 106 13.95 -12.02 9.35
N VAL A 107 13.37 -13.03 8.69
CA VAL A 107 13.86 -14.41 8.70
C VAL A 107 15.18 -14.53 7.95
N LEU A 108 15.28 -13.92 6.77
CA LEU A 108 16.45 -14.06 5.90
C LEU A 108 17.65 -13.23 6.37
N THR A 109 17.41 -12.13 7.09
CA THR A 109 18.49 -11.24 7.56
C THR A 109 18.88 -11.48 9.01
N ILE A 110 18.17 -12.33 9.77
CA ILE A 110 18.42 -12.53 11.21
C ILE A 110 19.88 -12.82 11.52
N ASN A 111 20.52 -13.66 10.69
CA ASN A 111 21.90 -14.11 10.81
C ASN A 111 22.90 -13.35 9.91
N GLU A 112 22.52 -12.20 9.32
CA GLU A 112 23.45 -11.39 8.49
C GLU A 112 24.70 -10.92 9.25
N LEU A 113 24.64 -10.92 10.58
CA LEU A 113 25.72 -10.52 11.48
C LEU A 113 26.31 -11.72 12.22
N GLU A 114 26.23 -12.93 11.67
CA GLU A 114 26.50 -14.28 12.24
C GLU A 114 27.63 -14.47 13.29
N ASN A 115 28.54 -13.51 13.48
CA ASN A 115 29.63 -13.52 14.47
C ASN A 115 29.80 -12.20 15.27
N TYR A 116 28.92 -11.22 15.11
CA TYR A 116 28.84 -10.07 16.00
C TYR A 116 27.84 -10.41 17.08
N ASP A 117 28.33 -10.63 18.30
CA ASP A 117 27.48 -10.77 19.48
C ASP A 117 26.34 -9.75 19.43
N PHE A 118 25.16 -10.16 19.91
CA PHE A 118 24.00 -9.28 20.07
C PHE A 118 24.36 -8.00 20.85
N SER A 119 25.48 -8.01 21.60
CA SER A 119 26.27 -6.83 21.95
C SER A 119 27.18 -6.39 20.79
N CYS A 120 26.67 -5.57 19.87
CA CYS A 120 27.46 -4.96 18.79
C CYS A 120 28.64 -4.13 19.33
N THR A 121 29.79 -4.75 19.58
CA THR A 121 30.95 -4.12 20.22
C THR A 121 31.93 -3.44 19.27
N LYS A 122 31.68 -3.44 17.95
CA LYS A 122 32.49 -2.68 16.98
C LYS A 122 31.75 -1.76 16.00
N SER A 123 30.42 -1.79 15.92
CA SER A 123 29.67 -0.72 15.25
C SER A 123 28.23 -0.63 15.75
N SER A 124 28.06 -0.03 16.93
CA SER A 124 26.75 0.39 17.45
C SER A 124 25.94 1.16 16.39
N HIS A 125 26.64 1.91 15.53
CA HIS A 125 26.07 2.67 14.43
C HIS A 125 25.42 1.78 13.35
N VAL A 126 26.13 0.78 12.82
CA VAL A 126 25.58 -0.13 11.78
C VAL A 126 24.39 -0.92 12.31
N CYS A 127 24.48 -1.41 13.55
CA CYS A 127 23.38 -2.13 14.19
C CYS A 127 22.15 -1.23 14.39
N THR A 128 22.37 0.03 14.77
CA THR A 128 21.29 1.02 14.90
C THR A 128 20.64 1.32 13.55
N ILE A 129 21.42 1.47 12.48
CA ILE A 129 20.89 1.69 11.12
C ILE A 129 20.06 0.49 10.66
N ARG A 130 20.57 -0.74 10.85
CA ARG A 130 19.83 -1.97 10.50
C ARG A 130 18.51 -2.05 11.26
N ARG A 131 18.54 -1.85 12.59
CA ARG A 131 17.35 -1.88 13.44
C ARG A 131 16.33 -0.82 13.02
N ASN A 132 16.79 0.40 12.75
CA ASN A 132 15.89 1.48 12.33
C ASN A 132 15.28 1.19 10.96
N ASN A 133 16.06 0.70 9.98
CA ASN A 133 15.52 0.28 8.69
C ASN A 133 14.39 -0.75 8.87
N PHE A 134 14.61 -1.75 9.73
CA PHE A 134 13.61 -2.77 10.04
C PHE A 134 12.34 -2.19 10.70
N ILE A 135 12.50 -1.30 11.69
CA ILE A 135 11.37 -0.63 12.35
C ILE A 135 10.57 0.18 11.33
N PHE A 136 11.24 0.96 10.48
CA PHE A 136 10.55 1.78 9.47
C PHE A 136 9.85 0.93 8.41
N MET A 137 10.40 -0.24 8.03
CA MET A 137 9.69 -1.18 7.16
C MET A 137 8.34 -1.57 7.76
N TRP A 138 8.28 -1.98 9.03
CA TRP A 138 7.03 -2.35 9.70
C TRP A 138 6.06 -1.19 9.91
N ILE A 139 6.57 0.00 10.25
CA ILE A 139 5.75 1.20 10.35
C ILE A 139 5.10 1.49 8.99
N ASN A 140 5.87 1.41 7.90
CA ASN A 140 5.34 1.63 6.56
C ASN A 140 4.27 0.58 6.20
N SER A 141 4.44 -0.70 6.56
CA SER A 141 3.42 -1.73 6.38
C SER A 141 2.11 -1.40 7.11
N GLY A 142 2.21 -0.95 8.36
CA GLY A 142 1.05 -0.52 9.13
C GLY A 142 0.33 0.67 8.49
N ILE A 143 1.08 1.63 7.96
CA ILE A 143 0.54 2.79 7.25
C ILE A 143 -0.13 2.38 5.93
N MET A 144 0.46 1.43 5.19
CA MET A 144 -0.14 0.89 3.96
C MET A 144 -1.45 0.12 4.22
N LEU A 145 -1.56 -0.56 5.37
CA LEU A 145 -2.81 -1.17 5.78
C LEU A 145 -3.85 -0.12 6.15
N LEU A 146 -3.48 0.85 6.98
CA LEU A 146 -4.38 1.94 7.39
C LEU A 146 -4.87 2.76 6.19
N SER A 147 -4.00 3.01 5.21
CA SER A 147 -4.36 3.71 3.98
C SER A 147 -5.34 2.90 3.14
N THR A 148 -5.10 1.60 2.98
CA THR A 148 -6.03 0.68 2.31
C THR A 148 -7.42 0.70 2.98
N PHE A 149 -7.48 0.59 4.32
CA PHE A 149 -8.75 0.69 5.04
C PHE A 149 -9.45 2.03 4.79
N THR A 150 -8.71 3.13 4.87
CA THR A 150 -9.25 4.47 4.65
C THR A 150 -9.80 4.63 3.23
N LEU A 151 -9.09 4.13 2.22
CA LEU A 151 -9.56 4.14 0.83
C LEU A 151 -10.82 3.30 0.66
N CYS A 152 -10.88 2.10 1.24
CA CYS A 152 -12.07 1.27 1.20
C CYS A 152 -13.28 1.94 1.87
N PHE A 153 -13.09 2.58 3.04
CA PHE A 153 -14.17 3.30 3.72
C PHE A 153 -14.62 4.54 2.97
N CYS A 154 -13.69 5.35 2.44
CA CYS A 154 -14.02 6.50 1.63
C CYS A 154 -14.73 6.10 0.33
N TYR A 155 -14.36 4.96 -0.28
CA TYR A 155 -14.97 4.48 -1.51
C TYR A 155 -16.34 3.86 -1.28
N TYR A 156 -16.39 2.71 -0.59
CA TYR A 156 -17.63 1.96 -0.37
C TYR A 156 -18.60 2.70 0.56
N GLY A 157 -18.09 3.47 1.54
CA GLY A 157 -18.94 4.26 2.43
C GLY A 157 -19.62 5.45 1.75
N MET A 158 -19.05 5.98 0.66
CA MET A 158 -19.69 7.02 -0.14
C MET A 158 -20.68 6.44 -1.16
N GLU A 159 -20.37 5.31 -1.81
CA GLU A 159 -21.30 4.63 -2.73
C GLU A 159 -22.60 4.23 -2.03
N ILE A 160 -22.51 3.63 -0.83
CA ILE A 160 -23.69 3.21 -0.05
C ILE A 160 -24.60 4.40 0.28
N GLN A 161 -24.04 5.56 0.61
CA GLN A 161 -24.84 6.76 0.90
C GLN A 161 -25.42 7.43 -0.33
N GLU A 162 -24.79 7.29 -1.50
CA GLU A 162 -25.31 7.85 -2.75
C GLU A 162 -26.46 6.98 -3.29
N GLU A 163 -26.40 5.65 -3.15
CA GLU A 163 -27.51 4.73 -3.44
C GLU A 163 -28.72 4.92 -2.51
N GLU A 164 -28.49 5.07 -1.20
CA GLU A 164 -29.56 5.19 -0.19
C GLU A 164 -30.35 6.51 -0.32
N ILE A 165 -29.75 7.57 -0.87
CA ILE A 165 -30.42 8.85 -1.14
C ILE A 165 -31.22 8.79 -2.45
N ILE A 166 -30.81 7.97 -3.41
CA ILE A 166 -31.45 7.87 -4.72
C ILE A 166 -32.58 6.81 -4.73
N GLY A 167 -32.59 5.85 -3.80
CA GLY A 167 -33.64 4.84 -3.75
C GLY A 167 -34.04 4.38 -2.35
N ILE A 168 -35.26 4.75 -1.93
CA ILE A 168 -36.15 3.85 -1.15
C ILE A 168 -37.59 4.10 -1.67
N PRO A 169 -38.31 3.05 -2.14
CA PRO A 169 -39.04 2.25 -1.17
C PRO A 169 -38.53 0.82 -1.03
N LEU A 170 -38.51 0.39 0.23
CA LEU A 170 -38.58 -0.99 0.67
C LEU A 170 -39.69 -1.71 -0.10
N SER A 171 -39.35 -2.65 -0.98
CA SER A 171 -40.09 -3.90 -1.10
C SER A 171 -39.38 -4.90 -2.02
N ALA A 172 -39.16 -6.08 -1.43
CA ALA A 172 -39.17 -7.39 -2.06
C ALA A 172 -37.98 -7.85 -2.92
N ASN A 173 -37.52 -9.05 -2.54
CA ASN A 173 -36.78 -10.06 -3.29
C ASN A 173 -35.26 -10.04 -3.18
N THR A 174 -34.82 -10.73 -2.13
CA THR A 174 -33.69 -11.66 -2.12
C THR A 174 -33.42 -12.28 -3.50
N GLU A 175 -32.51 -11.70 -4.27
CA GLU A 175 -31.72 -12.46 -5.23
C GLU A 175 -30.24 -12.18 -5.01
N LEU A 176 -29.57 -13.26 -4.62
CA LEU A 176 -28.16 -13.37 -4.31
C LEU A 176 -27.32 -12.84 -5.48
N SER A 177 -26.85 -11.60 -5.38
CA SER A 177 -26.05 -10.95 -6.42
C SER A 177 -24.69 -11.63 -6.54
N THR A 178 -24.51 -12.42 -7.59
CA THR A 178 -23.21 -12.93 -8.02
C THR A 178 -22.25 -11.77 -8.33
N PRO A 179 -20.95 -11.92 -8.00
CA PRO A 179 -19.97 -10.86 -8.23
C PRO A 179 -19.91 -10.45 -9.71
N PRO A 180 -19.65 -9.17 -10.02
CA PRO A 180 -19.77 -8.58 -11.37
C PRO A 180 -18.92 -9.26 -12.45
N VAL A 181 -17.88 -10.01 -12.03
CA VAL A 181 -17.04 -10.83 -12.91
C VAL A 181 -17.83 -11.99 -13.56
N LEU A 182 -18.76 -12.62 -12.83
CA LEU A 182 -19.58 -13.70 -13.37
C LEU A 182 -20.67 -13.19 -14.34
N LYS A 183 -21.12 -11.95 -14.16
CA LYS A 183 -22.11 -11.32 -15.07
C LYS A 183 -21.56 -11.13 -16.49
N ARG A 184 -20.26 -10.84 -16.63
CA ARG A 184 -19.61 -10.69 -17.95
C ARG A 184 -19.45 -12.01 -18.71
N LEU A 185 -19.38 -13.15 -18.01
CA LEU A 185 -19.26 -14.48 -18.61
C LEU A 185 -20.60 -15.06 -19.07
N ALA A 186 -21.72 -14.55 -18.55
CA ALA A 186 -23.06 -14.96 -18.93
C ALA A 186 -23.67 -14.14 -20.09
N ASP A 187 -22.91 -13.19 -20.63
CA ASP A 187 -23.37 -12.31 -21.71
C ASP A 187 -23.30 -13.05 -23.06
N PRO A 188 -24.43 -13.34 -23.73
CA PRO A 188 -24.46 -14.13 -24.97
C PRO A 188 -23.72 -13.47 -26.15
N LYS A 189 -23.26 -12.22 -26.00
CA LYS A 189 -22.41 -11.53 -26.98
C LYS A 189 -20.97 -12.07 -27.08
N PHE A 190 -20.51 -12.87 -26.11
CA PHE A 190 -19.18 -13.51 -26.14
C PHE A 190 -19.22 -15.01 -26.49
N LEU A 191 -20.38 -15.54 -26.87
CA LEU A 191 -20.59 -16.92 -27.31
C LEU A 191 -20.94 -17.00 -28.79
N ILE A 192 -20.07 -16.50 -29.68
CA ILE A 192 -20.14 -16.81 -31.11
C ILE A 192 -18.71 -17.06 -31.62
N PHE A 193 -18.50 -18.31 -32.08
CA PHE A 193 -17.40 -18.74 -32.95
C PHE A 193 -17.54 -18.14 -34.35
#